data_AF-A0A1P8YP47-F1
#
_entry.id   AF-A0A1P8YP47-F1
#
_cell.length_a   1.000
_cell.length_b   1.000
_cell.length_c   1.000
_cell.angle_alpha   90.00
_cell.angle_beta   90.00
_cell.angle_gamma   90.00
#
_symmetry.space_group_name_H-M   'P 1'
#
loop_
_entity.id
_entity.type
_entity.pdbx_description
1 polymer ?
#
loop_
_entity_poly.entity_id
_entity_poly.type
_entity_poly.pdbx_seq_one_letter_code
_entity_poly.pdbx_strand_id
1 'polypeptide(L)'
;MVAATALIAGGLAIGAGTAAAAQAPYSATKTTSNIKVTKSVVGDGTVAPGQKVTYRTTIATTAHPDRFINRVTDFHPAGFKYVNGSAKLTAWHLVGGVKTENVTPEVDVNNNTVSVPSTGMAISQTDSKTVTFEVTYLVPQNAQIGSASDSGVSFDVSGFATTQTFNPMGVSATIRGLNPGEAVATGSSELGFGSSDGEGGTSGSAGSAIVENPTGFVVDVLRGVVGS
;
A
#
# COMPACT_ATOMS: atom_id res chain seq x y z
N MET A 1 6.32 40.26 7.67
CA MET A 1 5.50 40.32 6.45
C MET A 1 4.54 39.15 6.46
N VAL A 2 3.29 39.46 6.16
CA VAL A 2 2.11 38.57 6.15
C VAL A 2 2.13 37.68 4.91
N ALA A 3 1.68 36.43 5.04
CA ALA A 3 0.92 35.73 4.00
C ALA A 3 0.16 34.55 4.62
N ALA A 4 -1.03 34.81 5.13
CA ALA A 4 -2.08 33.83 5.32
C ALA A 4 -3.14 34.07 4.23
N THR A 5 -3.24 33.14 3.28
CA THR A 5 -4.30 33.05 2.25
C THR A 5 -4.22 31.62 1.68
N ALA A 6 -5.29 30.86 1.45
CA ALA A 6 -6.64 31.25 1.08
C ALA A 6 -7.72 30.31 1.64
N LEU A 7 -8.87 30.94 1.93
CA LEU A 7 -10.20 30.39 2.09
C LEU A 7 -10.67 29.76 0.76
N ILE A 8 -11.15 28.52 0.78
CA ILE A 8 -12.03 27.99 -0.27
C ILE A 8 -13.43 27.91 0.30
N ALA A 9 -14.27 28.82 -0.18
CA ALA A 9 -15.72 28.75 -0.05
C ALA A 9 -16.25 27.72 -1.06
N GLY A 10 -17.14 26.83 -0.60
CA GLY A 10 -17.78 25.84 -1.46
C GLY A 10 -19.06 25.29 -0.84
N GLY A 11 -20.20 25.89 -1.22
CA GLY A 11 -21.51 25.25 -1.41
C GLY A 11 -22.20 24.60 -0.20
N LEU A 12 -23.36 25.14 0.19
CA LEU A 12 -24.39 24.36 0.88
C LEU A 12 -24.86 23.21 -0.02
N ALA A 13 -24.45 21.98 0.29
CA ALA A 13 -25.12 20.77 -0.16
C ALA A 13 -25.76 20.12 1.07
N ILE A 14 -27.10 20.15 1.13
CA ILE A 14 -27.87 19.40 2.13
C ILE A 14 -27.92 17.95 1.66
N GLY A 15 -26.92 17.20 2.07
CA GLY A 15 -26.81 15.76 2.00
C GLY A 15 -25.71 15.40 2.98
N ALA A 16 -25.93 14.42 3.86
CA ALA A 16 -24.94 14.01 4.86
C ALA A 16 -23.74 13.33 4.17
N GLY A 17 -22.96 14.10 3.41
CA GLY A 17 -21.64 13.72 2.94
C GLY A 17 -20.65 14.07 4.03
N THR A 18 -19.99 13.06 4.57
CA THR A 18 -18.79 13.24 5.40
C THR A 18 -17.85 14.21 4.69
N ALA A 19 -17.54 15.34 5.32
CA ALA A 19 -16.54 16.26 4.79
C ALA A 19 -15.24 15.46 4.56
N ALA A 20 -14.81 15.34 3.31
CA ALA A 20 -13.56 14.67 2.99
C ALA A 20 -12.43 15.45 3.68
N ALA A 21 -11.68 14.78 4.56
CA ALA A 21 -10.50 15.38 5.18
C ALA A 21 -9.54 15.83 4.06
N ALA A 22 -8.99 17.04 4.18
CA ALA A 22 -8.02 17.54 3.22
C ALA A 22 -6.82 16.58 3.16
N GLN A 23 -6.36 16.28 1.95
CA GLN A 23 -5.27 15.35 1.73
C GLN A 23 -3.98 15.84 2.41
N ALA A 24 -3.35 14.95 3.18
CA ALA A 24 -2.07 15.23 3.82
C ALA A 24 -0.93 15.22 2.78
N PRO A 25 0.19 15.90 3.06
CA PRO A 25 1.37 15.81 2.20
C PRO A 25 1.80 14.36 2.02
N TYR A 26 1.87 13.92 0.77
CA TYR A 26 2.26 12.56 0.38
C TYR A 26 3.63 12.53 -0.28
N SER A 27 4.37 13.64 -0.21
CA SER A 27 5.74 13.77 -0.68
C SER A 27 6.47 14.84 0.12
N ALA A 28 7.70 14.54 0.54
CA ALA A 28 8.55 15.48 1.26
C ALA A 28 10.00 15.31 0.82
N THR A 29 10.75 16.41 0.88
CA THR A 29 12.19 16.42 0.62
C THR A 29 12.91 17.05 1.80
N LYS A 30 13.99 16.40 2.25
CA LYS A 30 14.88 16.89 3.30
C LYS A 30 16.32 16.81 2.82
N THR A 31 17.18 17.63 3.41
CA THR A 31 18.61 17.69 3.09
C THR A 31 19.41 17.56 4.37
N THR A 32 20.50 16.81 4.33
CA THR A 32 21.53 16.75 5.38
C THR A 32 22.91 16.74 4.71
N SER A 33 23.83 17.57 5.18
CA SER A 33 25.13 17.77 4.52
C SER A 33 24.93 18.06 3.02
N ASN A 34 25.57 17.28 2.14
CA ASN A 34 25.43 17.33 0.69
C ASN A 34 24.47 16.27 0.13
N ILE A 35 23.56 15.74 0.94
CA ILE A 35 22.62 14.67 0.55
C ILE A 35 21.19 15.20 0.63
N LYS A 36 20.42 14.98 -0.44
CA LYS A 36 18.98 15.22 -0.52
C LYS A 36 18.26 13.88 -0.53
N VAL A 37 17.26 13.75 0.32
CA VAL A 37 16.35 12.61 0.36
C VAL A 37 14.94 13.07 0.08
N THR A 38 14.29 12.42 -0.88
CA THR A 38 12.88 12.63 -1.23
C THR A 38 12.12 11.35 -0.95
N LYS A 39 11.09 11.41 -0.12
CA LYS A 39 10.18 10.29 0.12
C LYS A 39 8.77 10.66 -0.34
N SER A 40 8.06 9.69 -0.89
CA SER A 40 6.71 9.88 -1.40
C SER A 40 5.87 8.61 -1.33
N VAL A 41 4.56 8.76 -1.25
CA VAL A 41 3.60 7.71 -1.57
C VAL A 41 3.49 7.62 -3.10
N VAL A 42 3.63 6.43 -3.67
CA VAL A 42 3.44 6.21 -5.10
C VAL A 42 1.94 6.28 -5.42
N GLY A 43 1.56 7.14 -6.37
CA GLY A 43 0.17 7.38 -6.75
C GLY A 43 -0.31 8.76 -6.30
N ASP A 44 -1.59 8.85 -5.94
CA ASP A 44 -2.25 10.10 -5.56
C ASP A 44 -2.14 10.42 -4.07
N GLY A 45 -1.47 9.58 -3.26
CA GLY A 45 -1.34 9.77 -1.82
C GLY A 45 -2.53 9.30 -0.99
N THR A 46 -3.53 8.66 -1.61
CA THR A 46 -4.69 8.10 -0.91
C THR A 46 -4.74 6.58 -1.00
N VAL A 47 -5.28 5.92 0.02
CA VAL A 47 -5.43 4.47 0.06
C VAL A 47 -6.63 4.07 0.92
N ALA A 48 -7.34 3.01 0.55
CA ALA A 48 -8.43 2.49 1.36
C ALA A 48 -7.95 1.48 2.41
N PRO A 49 -8.70 1.26 3.51
CA PRO A 49 -8.42 0.19 4.46
C PRO A 49 -8.32 -1.18 3.76
N GLY A 50 -7.36 -2.01 4.17
CA GLY A 50 -7.11 -3.32 3.57
C GLY A 50 -6.44 -3.31 2.19
N GLN A 51 -6.17 -2.14 1.60
CA GLN A 51 -5.45 -2.02 0.33
C GLN A 51 -3.94 -1.88 0.54
N LYS A 52 -3.19 -2.01 -0.56
CA LYS A 52 -1.73 -1.87 -0.58
C LYS A 52 -1.33 -0.44 -0.91
N VAL A 53 -0.31 0.08 -0.22
CA VAL A 53 0.31 1.38 -0.50
C VAL A 53 1.81 1.21 -0.65
N THR A 54 2.40 1.86 -1.65
CA THR A 54 3.84 1.82 -1.89
C THR A 54 4.47 3.15 -1.51
N TYR A 55 5.54 3.10 -0.72
CA TYR A 55 6.40 4.25 -0.46
C TYR A 55 7.65 4.14 -1.31
N ARG A 56 8.09 5.28 -1.86
CA ARG A 56 9.32 5.43 -2.62
C ARG A 56 10.20 6.46 -1.93
N THR A 57 11.44 6.09 -1.63
CA THR A 57 12.47 6.99 -1.14
C THR A 57 13.62 7.05 -2.13
N THR A 58 14.00 8.25 -2.55
CA THR A 58 15.15 8.51 -3.42
C THR A 58 16.19 9.36 -2.68
N ILE A 59 17.43 8.90 -2.70
CA ILE A 59 18.59 9.54 -2.07
C ILE A 59 19.57 9.94 -3.18
N ALA A 60 19.99 11.20 -3.17
CA ALA A 60 20.93 11.77 -4.12
C ALA A 60 21.86 12.75 -3.43
N THR A 61 23.03 13.02 -4.00
CA THR A 61 23.87 14.15 -3.57
C THR A 61 23.44 15.44 -4.27
N THR A 62 23.66 16.58 -3.62
CA THR A 62 23.39 17.94 -4.14
C THR A 62 24.65 18.70 -4.52
N ALA A 63 25.82 18.18 -4.13
CA ALA A 63 27.16 18.68 -4.40
C ALA A 63 28.19 17.57 -4.09
N HIS A 64 29.45 17.80 -4.42
CA HIS A 64 30.56 16.95 -3.98
C HIS A 64 30.75 16.97 -2.45
N PRO A 65 31.42 15.95 -1.87
CA PRO A 65 31.93 14.75 -2.53
C PRO A 65 30.82 13.73 -2.79
N ASP A 66 31.09 12.80 -3.70
CA ASP A 66 30.22 11.64 -3.90
C ASP A 66 30.16 10.81 -2.61
N ARG A 67 29.04 10.13 -2.39
CA ARG A 67 28.78 9.37 -1.15
C ARG A 67 28.39 7.94 -1.48
N PHE A 68 28.48 7.09 -0.46
CA PHE A 68 28.04 5.71 -0.54
C PHE A 68 27.00 5.46 0.55
N ILE A 69 25.84 4.94 0.17
CA ILE A 69 24.77 4.53 1.08
C ILE A 69 24.99 3.07 1.45
N ASN A 70 25.04 2.79 2.74
CA ASN A 70 25.25 1.44 3.28
C ASN A 70 23.94 0.81 3.76
N ARG A 71 22.95 1.61 4.13
CA ARG A 71 21.64 1.10 4.54
C ARG A 71 20.56 2.13 4.26
N VAL A 72 19.38 1.65 3.91
CA VAL A 72 18.15 2.46 3.87
C VAL A 72 17.12 1.75 4.75
N THR A 73 16.54 2.49 5.69
CA THR A 73 15.53 2.00 6.64
C THR A 73 14.28 2.84 6.50
N ASP A 74 13.19 2.21 6.06
CA ASP A 74 11.88 2.83 5.95
C ASP A 74 11.11 2.67 7.26
N PHE A 75 10.54 3.77 7.77
CA PHE A 75 9.64 3.74 8.92
C PHE A 75 8.20 3.82 8.43
N HIS A 76 7.45 2.73 8.57
CA HIS A 76 6.06 2.69 8.16
C HIS A 76 5.12 3.10 9.28
N PRO A 77 3.91 3.59 8.96
CA PRO A 77 2.92 3.89 9.98
C PRO A 77 2.57 2.68 10.85
N ALA A 78 2.13 2.96 12.08
CA ALA A 78 1.69 1.93 13.01
C ALA A 78 0.51 1.11 12.42
N GLY A 79 0.57 -0.21 12.60
CA GLY A 79 -0.44 -1.15 12.11
C GLY A 79 -0.29 -1.55 10.63
N PHE A 80 0.48 -0.79 9.84
CA PHE A 80 0.76 -1.16 8.45
C PHE A 80 1.67 -2.40 8.45
N LYS A 81 1.41 -3.33 7.53
CA LYS A 81 2.15 -4.60 7.46
C LYS A 81 2.95 -4.67 6.17
N TYR A 82 4.24 -4.97 6.27
CA TYR A 82 5.07 -5.19 5.09
C TYR A 82 4.48 -6.28 4.19
N VAL A 83 4.37 -5.99 2.89
CA VAL A 83 3.98 -6.98 1.88
C VAL A 83 5.24 -7.73 1.46
N ASN A 84 5.35 -9.01 1.83
CA ASN A 84 6.53 -9.81 1.55
C ASN A 84 6.86 -9.83 0.04
N GLY A 85 8.14 -9.69 -0.29
CA GLY A 85 8.65 -9.63 -1.67
C GLY A 85 8.36 -8.33 -2.43
N SER A 86 7.82 -7.29 -1.77
CA SER A 86 7.54 -6.01 -2.42
C SER A 86 8.71 -5.03 -2.46
N ALA A 87 9.73 -5.26 -1.63
CA ALA A 87 10.88 -4.39 -1.51
C ALA A 87 11.73 -4.40 -2.80
N LYS A 88 11.98 -3.22 -3.36
CA LYS A 88 12.80 -3.01 -4.56
C LYS A 88 13.84 -1.96 -4.31
N LEU A 89 15.06 -2.21 -4.76
CA LEU A 89 16.16 -1.28 -4.70
C LEU A 89 16.62 -0.96 -6.12
N THR A 90 16.71 0.32 -6.44
CA THR A 90 17.30 0.81 -7.69
C THR A 90 18.56 1.59 -7.36
N ALA A 91 19.69 1.12 -7.84
CA ALA A 91 20.99 1.74 -7.59
C ALA A 91 21.93 1.53 -8.78
N TRP A 92 23.01 2.31 -8.83
CA TRP A 92 24.06 2.13 -9.82
C TRP A 92 25.01 0.99 -9.40
N HIS A 93 25.31 0.09 -10.34
CA HIS A 93 26.32 -0.95 -10.23
C HIS A 93 27.47 -0.66 -11.19
N LEU A 94 28.69 -0.98 -10.74
CA LEU A 94 29.90 -0.85 -11.55
C LEU A 94 29.78 -1.57 -12.90
N VAL A 95 29.16 -2.74 -12.88
CA VAL A 95 28.88 -3.54 -14.08
C VAL A 95 27.38 -3.52 -14.38
N GLY A 96 27.04 -2.93 -15.53
CA GLY A 96 25.67 -2.89 -16.04
C GLY A 96 24.86 -1.65 -15.66
N GLY A 97 25.47 -0.65 -15.00
CA GLY A 97 24.84 0.65 -14.75
C GLY A 97 23.72 0.59 -13.71
N VAL A 98 22.68 1.42 -13.88
CA VAL A 98 21.53 1.46 -12.97
C VAL A 98 20.71 0.19 -13.13
N LYS A 99 20.46 -0.51 -12.02
CA LYS A 99 19.62 -1.72 -11.98
C LYS A 99 18.55 -1.57 -10.92
N THR A 100 17.40 -2.18 -11.19
CA THR A 100 16.32 -2.37 -10.21
C THR A 100 16.25 -3.85 -9.85
N GLU A 101 16.33 -4.15 -8.56
CA GLU A 101 16.37 -5.52 -8.06
C GLU A 101 15.34 -5.68 -6.94
N ASN A 102 14.67 -6.84 -6.90
CA ASN A 102 13.92 -7.23 -5.71
C ASN A 102 14.93 -7.59 -4.62
N VAL A 103 14.70 -7.08 -3.41
CA VAL A 103 15.60 -7.30 -2.27
C VAL A 103 14.85 -7.96 -1.13
N THR A 104 15.56 -8.73 -0.31
CA THR A 104 15.03 -9.28 0.93
C THR A 104 15.44 -8.34 2.07
N PRO A 105 14.50 -7.55 2.63
CA PRO A 105 14.81 -6.63 3.71
C PRO A 105 14.80 -7.33 5.08
N GLU A 106 15.43 -6.69 6.06
CA GLU A 106 15.23 -6.95 7.48
C GLU A 106 13.95 -6.23 7.93
N VAL A 107 13.02 -6.96 8.54
CA VAL A 107 11.73 -6.41 9.00
C VAL A 107 11.70 -6.43 10.52
N ASP A 108 11.51 -5.27 11.13
CA ASP A 108 11.29 -5.14 12.58
C ASP A 108 9.91 -4.54 12.83
N VAL A 109 8.97 -5.43 13.18
CA VAL A 109 7.57 -5.10 13.43
C VAL A 109 7.40 -4.26 14.70
N ASN A 110 8.27 -4.41 15.70
CA ASN A 110 8.15 -3.68 16.96
C ASN A 110 8.50 -2.20 16.78
N ASN A 111 9.45 -1.93 15.89
CA ASN A 111 9.89 -0.57 15.56
C ASN A 111 9.24 0.00 14.29
N ASN A 112 8.35 -0.76 13.64
CA ASN A 112 7.72 -0.41 12.37
C ASN A 112 8.73 -0.08 11.26
N THR A 113 9.75 -0.92 11.10
CA THR A 113 10.80 -0.68 10.10
C THR A 113 10.99 -1.80 9.10
N VAL A 114 11.35 -1.41 7.88
CA VAL A 114 11.84 -2.28 6.82
C VAL A 114 13.19 -1.74 6.34
N SER A 115 14.25 -2.49 6.57
CA SER A 115 15.63 -2.08 6.31
C SER A 115 16.28 -2.92 5.23
N VAL A 116 16.96 -2.26 4.29
CA VAL A 116 17.78 -2.93 3.28
C VAL A 116 19.25 -2.62 3.58
N PRO A 117 20.00 -3.56 4.17
CA PRO A 117 21.44 -3.44 4.24
C PRO A 117 22.03 -3.55 2.82
N SER A 118 23.09 -2.80 2.56
CA SER A 118 23.77 -2.78 1.27
C SER A 118 25.27 -2.53 1.44
N THR A 119 26.05 -2.87 0.43
CA THR A 119 27.49 -2.65 0.40
C THR A 119 27.81 -1.46 -0.51
N GLY A 120 27.71 -0.25 0.06
CA GLY A 120 28.25 0.97 -0.55
C GLY A 120 27.64 1.33 -1.91
N MET A 121 26.35 1.63 -1.96
CA MET A 121 25.69 2.13 -3.17
C MET A 121 26.08 3.59 -3.45
N ALA A 122 26.68 3.85 -4.61
CA ALA A 122 27.16 5.18 -4.95
C ALA A 122 26.01 6.16 -5.25
N ILE A 123 26.08 7.35 -4.67
CA ILE A 123 25.29 8.52 -5.04
C ILE A 123 26.21 9.67 -5.47
N SER A 124 25.93 10.24 -6.63
CA SER A 124 26.78 11.23 -7.29
C SER A 124 25.92 12.18 -8.11
N GLN A 125 26.12 13.48 -7.92
CA GLN A 125 25.42 14.51 -8.70
C GLN A 125 25.98 14.56 -10.12
N THR A 126 27.29 14.42 -10.27
CA THR A 126 28.01 14.49 -11.56
C THR A 126 27.57 13.38 -12.50
N ASP A 127 27.52 12.15 -11.98
CA ASP A 127 27.16 10.97 -12.75
C ASP A 127 25.66 10.65 -12.69
N SER A 128 24.85 11.54 -12.08
CA SER A 128 23.41 11.35 -11.86
C SER A 128 23.07 10.00 -11.19
N LYS A 129 23.93 9.51 -10.29
CA LYS A 129 23.71 8.26 -9.55
C LYS A 129 22.83 8.54 -8.33
N THR A 130 21.75 7.78 -8.20
CA THR A 130 20.83 7.84 -7.07
C THR A 130 20.58 6.45 -6.50
N VAL A 131 20.15 6.40 -5.25
CA VAL A 131 19.60 5.19 -4.62
C VAL A 131 18.10 5.40 -4.44
N THR A 132 17.28 4.51 -4.99
CA THR A 132 15.83 4.53 -4.81
C THR A 132 15.37 3.24 -4.17
N PHE A 133 14.72 3.34 -3.02
CA PHE A 133 14.09 2.23 -2.31
C PHE A 133 12.57 2.34 -2.42
N GLU A 134 11.92 1.27 -2.87
CA GLU A 134 10.46 1.14 -2.87
C GLU A 134 10.04 -0.02 -1.98
N VAL A 135 8.97 0.19 -1.20
CA VAL A 135 8.42 -0.82 -0.29
C VAL A 135 6.91 -0.68 -0.22
N THR A 136 6.20 -1.81 -0.26
CA THR A 136 4.74 -1.85 -0.17
C THR A 136 4.28 -2.35 1.19
N TYR A 137 3.24 -1.71 1.72
CA TYR A 137 2.56 -2.10 2.95
C TYR A 137 1.08 -2.33 2.73
N LEU A 138 0.52 -3.27 3.48
CA LEU A 138 -0.92 -3.48 3.63
C LEU A 138 -1.45 -2.55 4.73
N VAL A 139 -2.45 -1.74 4.38
CA VAL A 139 -3.14 -0.85 5.30
C VAL A 139 -4.07 -1.66 6.21
N PRO A 140 -4.15 -1.37 7.53
CA PRO A 140 -5.10 -2.02 8.42
C PRO A 140 -6.54 -1.94 7.90
N GLN A 141 -7.32 -3.00 8.05
CA GLN A 141 -8.74 -3.00 7.67
C GLN A 141 -9.59 -2.05 8.53
N ASN A 142 -9.17 -1.78 9.77
CA ASN A 142 -9.82 -0.85 10.69
C ASN A 142 -9.26 0.58 10.61
N ALA A 143 -8.46 0.91 9.59
CA ALA A 143 -7.93 2.25 9.39
C ALA A 143 -9.07 3.27 9.25
N GLN A 144 -8.98 4.38 9.99
CA GLN A 144 -10.06 5.36 10.04
C GLN A 144 -10.04 6.24 8.79
N ILE A 145 -11.18 6.34 8.10
CA ILE A 145 -11.32 7.21 6.92
C ILE A 145 -11.06 8.67 7.32
N GLY A 146 -10.31 9.38 6.48
CA GLY A 146 -9.87 10.75 6.71
C GLY A 146 -8.63 10.87 7.60
N SER A 147 -8.17 9.77 8.22
CA SER A 147 -6.90 9.77 8.94
C SER A 147 -5.72 9.81 7.97
N ALA A 148 -4.60 10.35 8.42
CA ALA A 148 -3.34 10.31 7.72
C ALA A 148 -2.26 9.92 8.72
N SER A 149 -1.39 8.99 8.35
CA SER A 149 -0.30 8.55 9.21
C SER A 149 1.03 8.79 8.53
N ASP A 150 1.90 9.52 9.23
CA ASP A 150 3.21 9.92 8.74
C ASP A 150 4.17 8.74 8.73
N SER A 151 5.15 8.82 7.85
CA SER A 151 6.19 7.83 7.63
C SER A 151 7.55 8.51 7.63
N GLY A 152 8.58 7.72 7.86
CA GLY A 152 9.95 8.22 7.98
C GLY A 152 10.92 7.46 7.11
N VAL A 153 12.16 7.94 7.11
CA VAL A 153 13.31 7.20 6.59
C VAL A 153 14.54 7.50 7.43
N SER A 154 15.42 6.52 7.55
CA SER A 154 16.81 6.73 7.88
C SER A 154 17.73 6.06 6.88
N PHE A 155 18.97 6.52 6.82
CA PHE A 155 19.99 5.93 5.97
C PHE A 155 21.38 6.12 6.57
N ASP A 156 22.24 5.14 6.30
CA ASP A 156 23.63 5.15 6.72
C ASP A 156 24.53 5.54 5.55
N VAL A 157 25.45 6.46 5.80
CA VAL A 157 26.38 6.99 4.80
C VAL A 157 27.79 6.57 5.18
N SER A 158 28.53 6.00 4.24
CA SER A 158 29.92 5.63 4.46
C SER A 158 30.75 6.85 4.89
N GLY A 159 31.51 6.69 5.99
CA GLY A 159 32.31 7.75 6.59
C GLY A 159 31.55 8.73 7.49
N PHE A 160 30.22 8.61 7.64
CA PHE A 160 29.47 9.37 8.64
C PHE A 160 29.48 8.62 9.97
N ALA A 161 29.65 9.36 11.07
CA ALA A 161 29.65 8.79 12.42
C ALA A 161 28.25 8.40 12.90
N THR A 162 27.19 8.98 12.30
CA THR A 162 25.80 8.80 12.73
C THR A 162 24.87 8.50 11.57
N THR A 163 23.86 7.67 11.84
CA THR A 163 22.71 7.46 10.97
C THR A 163 21.98 8.78 10.74
N GLN A 164 21.59 9.04 9.49
CA GLN A 164 20.78 10.20 9.13
C GLN A 164 19.31 9.80 9.21
N THR A 165 18.54 10.44 10.09
CA THR A 165 17.15 10.05 10.37
C THR A 165 16.19 11.22 10.18
N PHE A 166 15.13 10.97 9.41
CA PHE A 166 13.96 11.83 9.25
C PHE A 166 12.71 11.00 9.55
N ASN A 167 12.33 10.91 10.82
CA ASN A 167 11.15 10.19 11.25
C ASN A 167 10.43 10.98 12.38
N PRO A 168 9.23 11.51 12.13
CA PRO A 168 8.51 11.50 10.85
C PRO A 168 9.20 12.38 9.79
N MET A 169 8.93 12.11 8.51
CA MET A 169 9.46 12.89 7.39
C MET A 169 8.44 13.92 6.85
N GLY A 170 7.16 13.80 7.21
CA GLY A 170 6.07 14.59 6.65
C GLY A 170 5.46 13.94 5.40
N VAL A 171 5.46 12.60 5.32
CA VAL A 171 4.93 11.85 4.18
C VAL A 171 3.85 10.89 4.68
N SER A 172 2.60 11.18 4.33
CA SER A 172 1.45 10.41 4.79
C SER A 172 0.67 9.82 3.63
N ALA A 173 0.08 8.65 3.88
CA ALA A 173 -1.01 8.12 3.06
C ALA A 173 -2.33 8.52 3.74
N THR A 174 -3.20 9.24 3.02
CA THR A 174 -4.52 9.60 3.53
C THR A 174 -5.51 8.46 3.29
N ILE A 175 -6.20 8.04 4.35
CA ILE A 175 -7.15 6.94 4.28
C ILE A 175 -8.45 7.43 3.65
N ARG A 176 -8.82 6.84 2.52
CA ARG A 176 -10.10 7.11 1.82
C ARG A 176 -11.08 5.96 2.02
N GLY A 177 -12.35 6.19 1.66
CA GLY A 177 -13.31 5.11 1.52
C GLY A 177 -12.91 4.13 0.40
N LEU A 178 -13.40 2.90 0.50
CA LEU A 178 -13.29 1.91 -0.56
C LEU A 178 -14.06 2.38 -1.79
N ASN A 179 -13.45 2.25 -2.97
CA ASN A 179 -14.17 2.41 -4.23
C ASN A 179 -15.04 1.16 -4.49
N PRO A 180 -16.10 1.24 -5.31
CA PRO A 180 -17.03 0.11 -5.53
C PRO A 180 -16.34 -1.20 -5.91
N GLY A 181 -15.29 -1.17 -6.74
CA GLY A 181 -14.52 -2.37 -7.10
C GLY A 181 -13.69 -2.96 -5.96
N GLU A 182 -13.20 -2.13 -5.04
CA GLU A 182 -12.44 -2.57 -3.87
C GLU A 182 -13.38 -3.14 -2.78
N ALA A 183 -14.57 -2.54 -2.62
CA ALA A 183 -15.58 -2.99 -1.67
C ALA A 183 -16.12 -4.39 -2.00
N VAL A 184 -16.27 -4.72 -3.29
CA VAL A 184 -16.66 -6.06 -3.73
C VAL A 184 -15.56 -7.09 -3.42
N ALA A 185 -14.29 -6.73 -3.65
CA ALA A 185 -13.16 -7.63 -3.38
C ALA A 185 -12.96 -7.91 -1.89
N THR A 186 -13.20 -6.92 -1.01
CA THR A 186 -13.17 -7.13 0.44
C THR A 186 -14.44 -7.82 0.95
N GLY A 187 -15.61 -7.48 0.39
CA GLY A 187 -16.91 -8.02 0.78
C GLY A 187 -17.14 -9.48 0.41
N SER A 188 -16.52 -9.99 -0.66
CA SER A 188 -16.60 -11.42 -1.02
C SER A 188 -15.85 -12.36 -0.07
N SER A 189 -15.03 -11.83 0.85
CA SER A 189 -14.38 -12.64 1.90
C SER A 189 -15.25 -12.82 3.15
N GLU A 190 -16.30 -12.00 3.32
CA GLU A 190 -17.13 -11.93 4.54
C GLU A 190 -18.61 -12.18 4.27
N LEU A 191 -19.05 -12.05 3.02
CA LEU A 191 -20.29 -12.65 2.54
C LEU A 191 -20.04 -14.14 2.36
N GLY A 192 -20.07 -14.85 3.48
CA GLY A 192 -20.32 -16.27 3.50
C GLY A 192 -21.60 -16.54 2.71
N PHE A 193 -21.43 -16.94 1.45
CA PHE A 193 -22.34 -17.88 0.83
C PHE A 193 -22.14 -19.21 1.56
N GLY A 194 -22.59 -19.25 2.82
CA GLY A 194 -23.05 -20.47 3.41
C GLY A 194 -24.07 -21.01 2.44
N SER A 195 -23.70 -22.04 1.68
CA SER A 195 -24.68 -22.99 1.20
C SER A 195 -25.20 -23.67 2.46
N SER A 196 -26.11 -23.01 3.17
CA SER A 196 -27.08 -23.72 3.95
C SER A 196 -27.94 -24.43 2.92
N ASP A 197 -27.54 -25.66 2.60
CA ASP A 197 -28.47 -26.69 2.18
C ASP A 197 -29.37 -26.99 3.39
N GLY A 198 -30.24 -26.03 3.72
CA GLY A 198 -31.33 -26.19 4.62
C GLY A 198 -32.57 -26.43 3.78
N GLU A 199 -33.00 -27.68 3.67
CA GLU A 199 -34.27 -28.10 4.29
C GLU A 199 -34.62 -29.56 3.99
N GLY A 200 -34.53 -30.37 5.02
CA GLY A 200 -35.48 -31.45 5.29
C GLY A 200 -36.17 -31.14 6.60
N GLY A 201 -37.27 -30.38 6.57
CA GLY A 201 -37.96 -29.93 7.79
C GLY A 201 -39.26 -29.17 7.56
N THR A 202 -40.22 -29.79 6.85
CA THR A 202 -41.68 -29.62 6.97
C THR A 202 -42.20 -28.37 7.72
N SER A 203 -42.75 -27.39 6.99
CA SER A 203 -44.16 -26.94 7.06
C SER A 203 -44.32 -25.53 6.48
N GLY A 204 -45.17 -25.38 5.46
CA GLY A 204 -45.84 -24.10 5.15
C GLY A 204 -45.60 -23.48 3.76
N SER A 205 -46.31 -24.00 2.75
CA SER A 205 -47.02 -23.31 1.63
C SER A 205 -46.67 -21.81 1.36
N ALA A 206 -46.42 -21.32 0.13
CA ALA A 206 -47.05 -21.64 -1.14
C ALA A 206 -46.19 -21.25 -2.37
N GLY A 207 -46.22 -22.12 -3.38
CA GLY A 207 -46.30 -21.87 -4.83
C GLY A 207 -45.65 -20.64 -5.47
N SER A 208 -44.68 -20.89 -6.36
CA SER A 208 -44.87 -20.71 -7.81
C SER A 208 -43.70 -21.36 -8.57
N ALA A 209 -44.06 -22.22 -9.51
CA ALA A 209 -43.17 -23.08 -10.30
C ALA A 209 -42.41 -22.30 -11.36
N ILE A 210 -41.11 -22.58 -11.52
CA ILE A 210 -40.45 -22.76 -12.84
C ILE A 210 -39.32 -23.79 -12.65
N VAL A 211 -39.55 -25.00 -13.14
CA VAL A 211 -38.54 -26.01 -13.48
C VAL A 211 -37.78 -25.50 -14.70
N GLU A 212 -36.46 -25.73 -14.77
CA GLU A 212 -35.78 -26.25 -15.97
C GLU A 212 -34.26 -26.37 -15.76
N ASN A 213 -33.83 -27.55 -15.29
CA ASN A 213 -32.54 -28.11 -15.69
C ASN A 213 -32.82 -29.46 -16.38
N PRO A 214 -32.65 -29.57 -17.71
CA PRO A 214 -33.23 -30.63 -18.54
C PRO A 214 -32.42 -31.94 -18.62
N THR A 215 -31.32 -32.09 -17.87
CA THR A 215 -30.37 -33.21 -18.10
C THR A 215 -30.54 -34.43 -17.19
N GLY A 216 -31.54 -34.47 -16.30
CA GLY A 216 -31.67 -35.55 -15.30
C GLY A 216 -32.78 -36.59 -15.52
N PHE A 217 -33.77 -36.34 -16.39
CA PHE A 217 -35.02 -37.14 -16.38
C PHE A 217 -35.02 -38.36 -17.32
N VAL A 218 -34.04 -38.52 -18.21
CA VAL A 218 -34.12 -39.53 -19.28
C VAL A 218 -33.72 -40.95 -18.84
N VAL A 219 -33.09 -41.12 -17.67
CA VAL A 219 -32.57 -42.44 -17.25
C VAL A 219 -33.54 -43.21 -16.34
N ASP A 220 -34.56 -42.56 -15.77
CA ASP A 220 -35.44 -43.21 -14.77
C ASP A 220 -36.81 -43.65 -15.31
N VAL A 221 -37.21 -43.24 -16.53
CA VAL A 221 -38.47 -43.68 -17.15
C VAL A 221 -38.37 -45.08 -17.79
N LEU A 222 -37.15 -45.59 -18.03
CA LEU A 222 -36.95 -46.87 -18.74
C LEU A 222 -36.83 -48.11 -17.84
N ARG A 223 -36.79 -47.98 -16.51
CA ARG A 223 -36.69 -49.13 -15.59
C ARG A 223 -38.00 -49.58 -14.95
N GLY A 224 -39.13 -48.96 -15.28
CA GLY A 224 -40.46 -49.30 -14.75
C GLY A 224 -41.40 -50.06 -15.70
N VAL A 225 -40.98 -50.42 -16.94
CA VAL A 225 -41.89 -50.96 -17.98
C VAL A 225 -41.50 -52.35 -18.52
N VAL A 226 -40.45 -53.02 -18.01
CA VAL A 226 -40.19 -54.44 -18.38
C VAL A 226 -39.86 -55.26 -17.13
N GLY A 227 -40.82 -56.06 -16.70
CA GLY A 227 -40.67 -57.01 -15.59
C GLY A 227 -42.01 -57.51 -15.06
N SER A 228 -42.84 -58.07 -15.95
CA SER A 228 -43.82 -59.11 -15.58
C SER A 228 -43.10 -60.45 -15.58
#